data_AF-A0A2U1VX38-F1
#
_entry.id   AF-A0A2U1VX38-F1
#
_cell.length_a   1.000
_cell.length_b   1.000
_cell.length_c   1.000
_cell.angle_alpha   90.00
_cell.angle_beta   90.00
_cell.angle_gamma   90.00
#
_symmetry.space_group_name_H-M   'P 1'
#
loop_
_entity.id
_entity.type
_entity.pdbx_description
1 polymer ?
#
loop_
_entity_poly.entity_id
_entity_poly.type
_entity_poly.pdbx_seq_one_letter_code
_entity_poly.pdbx_strand_id
1 'polypeptide(L)'
;MIEDTVMLVNTVQDNYGHWHLDSLLSAYGIRDWILEKDVKFLMPSTKNEPRRYRNRGWIHDSLTVLGMGGRLLGTPEPIVFCRDLIYSSRMFTLGTNQPPPLFDTMTSEIAQRVARDSSVQIRQPEYIFLMRKGGGAGRYMVNEESLSAGLQSYGFDCLVPDNFGFADEVKFFGQAKILICQTGSAILNAAYAPEGCIICEIGTGDVLFSAFVHVPGVTGKRYVMYHVPELVRKDPSRAVEAANRDQCSFEVPLDSFLPFVARLMELTGVTVNPETALIRAMAETKPEIERGACYQVLTPPFARDQVGASAYAYHCPELARYADGIGTGPRSPLRLLENGQPLGQPHSAHHDIRTIGGGRYSHWNNHILFATSDNSDPNTNGRTYSIYLDR
;
A
#
# COMPACT_ATOMS: atom_id res chain seq x y z
N MET A 1 11.18 32.47 21.70
CA MET A 1 9.81 32.03 22.04
C MET A 1 8.91 32.50 20.92
N ILE A 2 8.15 31.59 20.31
CA ILE A 2 7.14 31.93 19.31
C ILE A 2 5.89 32.35 20.07
N GLU A 3 5.47 33.59 19.86
CA GLU A 3 4.27 34.14 20.48
C GLU A 3 2.99 33.70 19.76
N ASP A 4 3.08 33.15 18.55
CA ASP A 4 1.93 32.63 17.83
C ASP A 4 1.48 31.27 18.38
N THR A 5 0.20 30.94 18.17
CA THR A 5 -0.26 29.56 18.26
C THR A 5 0.23 28.79 17.04
N VAL A 6 0.93 27.68 17.27
CA VAL A 6 1.55 26.90 16.20
C VAL A 6 1.04 25.47 16.12
N MET A 7 0.88 24.98 14.89
CA MET A 7 0.64 23.57 14.60
C MET A 7 1.94 22.90 14.15
N LEU A 8 2.34 21.84 14.85
CA LEU A 8 3.51 21.04 14.50
C LEU A 8 3.18 20.11 13.32
N VAL A 9 3.93 20.23 12.23
CA VAL A 9 3.85 19.28 11.11
C VAL A 9 4.56 17.97 11.46
N ASN A 10 4.12 16.86 10.88
CA ASN A 10 4.76 15.54 11.10
C ASN A 10 6.25 15.58 10.72
N THR A 11 7.07 14.71 11.30
CA THR A 11 8.53 14.55 11.09
C THR A 11 8.95 13.99 9.73
N VAL A 12 7.99 13.49 8.94
CA VAL A 12 8.20 13.00 7.56
C VAL A 12 7.52 13.91 6.55
N GLN A 13 7.37 15.20 6.88
CA GLN A 13 6.68 16.20 6.09
C GLN A 13 7.28 16.41 4.69
N ASP A 14 8.53 16.01 4.47
CA ASP A 14 9.21 16.13 3.18
C ASP A 14 8.82 15.01 2.19
N ASN A 15 8.07 14.02 2.65
CA ASN A 15 7.46 13.01 1.80
C ASN A 15 6.06 13.47 1.39
N TYR A 16 5.85 13.61 0.08
CA TYR A 16 4.57 14.02 -0.51
C TYR A 16 3.36 13.28 0.07
N GLY A 17 3.49 11.96 0.28
CA GLY A 17 2.41 11.12 0.77
C GLY A 17 2.05 11.41 2.22
N HIS A 18 3.06 11.49 3.07
CA HIS A 18 2.91 11.83 4.49
C HIS A 18 2.43 13.26 4.68
N TRP A 19 2.83 14.20 3.82
CA TRP A 19 2.25 15.54 3.86
C TRP A 19 0.75 15.51 3.63
N HIS A 20 0.27 14.86 2.56
CA HIS A 20 -1.16 14.82 2.24
C HIS A 20 -1.96 14.07 3.29
N LEU A 21 -1.49 12.89 3.71
CA LEU A 21 -2.20 12.03 4.64
C LEU A 21 -2.13 12.52 6.09
N ASP A 22 -0.97 13.00 6.55
CA ASP A 22 -0.75 13.31 7.96
C ASP A 22 -0.97 14.79 8.25
N SER A 23 -0.20 15.66 7.59
CA SER A 23 -0.13 17.08 7.95
C SER A 23 -1.29 17.89 7.34
N LEU A 24 -1.47 17.79 6.02
CA LEU A 24 -2.47 18.54 5.28
C LEU A 24 -3.89 18.11 5.65
N LEU A 25 -4.14 16.80 5.76
CA LEU A 25 -5.45 16.27 6.18
C LEU A 25 -5.81 16.69 7.60
N SER A 26 -4.87 16.63 8.54
CA SER A 26 -5.12 17.10 9.92
C SER A 26 -5.42 18.59 9.94
N ALA A 27 -4.67 19.38 9.16
CA ALA A 27 -4.91 20.81 9.03
C ALA A 27 -6.28 21.11 8.40
N TYR A 28 -6.66 20.34 7.38
CA TYR A 28 -7.95 20.46 6.72
C TYR A 28 -9.12 20.20 7.68
N GLY A 29 -9.00 19.18 8.54
CA GLY A 29 -10.02 18.85 9.54
C GLY A 29 -10.30 19.94 10.58
N ILE A 30 -9.37 20.86 10.81
CA ILE A 30 -9.53 22.00 11.72
C ILE A 30 -9.33 23.35 11.02
N ARG A 31 -9.51 23.38 9.69
CA ARG A 31 -9.16 24.50 8.83
C ARG A 31 -9.82 25.82 9.25
N ASP A 32 -11.11 25.81 9.56
CA ASP A 32 -11.83 27.03 9.95
C ASP A 32 -11.24 27.65 11.21
N TRP A 33 -10.85 26.80 12.17
CA TRP A 33 -10.20 27.24 13.41
C TRP A 33 -8.77 27.74 13.15
N ILE A 34 -8.02 27.10 12.24
CA ILE A 34 -6.71 27.60 11.78
C ILE A 34 -6.83 29.00 11.18
N LEU A 35 -7.85 29.24 10.37
CA LEU A 35 -8.10 30.54 9.75
C LEU A 35 -8.55 31.59 10.77
N GLU A 36 -9.45 31.23 11.69
CA GLU A 36 -9.96 32.12 12.74
C GLU A 36 -8.85 32.56 13.72
N LYS A 37 -7.99 31.63 14.14
CA LYS A 37 -6.93 31.88 15.13
C LYS A 37 -5.58 32.25 14.52
N ASP A 38 -5.50 32.35 13.20
CA ASP A 38 -4.28 32.61 12.43
C ASP A 38 -3.09 31.69 12.81
N VAL A 39 -3.38 30.40 12.95
CA VAL A 39 -2.41 29.38 13.39
C VAL A 39 -1.29 29.22 12.37
N LYS A 40 -0.03 29.20 12.83
CA LYS A 40 1.14 28.98 11.95
C LYS A 40 1.57 27.53 11.96
N PHE A 41 1.99 27.02 10.81
CA PHE A 41 2.54 25.67 10.67
C PHE A 41 4.03 25.68 10.98
N LEU A 42 4.41 25.17 12.15
CA LEU A 42 5.79 25.05 12.56
C LEU A 42 6.45 23.88 11.84
N MET A 43 7.50 24.16 11.08
CA MET A 43 8.22 23.17 10.28
C MET A 43 9.74 23.31 10.45
N PRO A 44 10.48 22.21 10.61
CA PRO A 44 11.94 22.23 10.53
C PRO A 44 12.41 22.81 9.19
N SER A 45 13.29 23.80 9.24
CA SER A 45 14.06 24.30 8.09
C SER A 45 15.45 23.67 8.11
N THR A 46 15.78 22.93 7.07
CA THR A 46 17.07 22.27 6.89
C THR A 46 18.04 23.24 6.21
N LYS A 47 19.03 23.77 6.97
CA LYS A 47 20.02 24.75 6.47
C LYS A 47 20.86 24.27 5.26
N ASN A 48 20.86 22.97 4.93
CA ASN A 48 21.70 22.35 3.89
C ASN A 48 20.97 21.24 3.11
N GLU A 49 19.99 21.58 2.28
CA GLU A 49 19.29 20.55 1.48
C GLU A 49 20.03 20.19 0.19
N PRO A 50 20.24 18.89 -0.09
CA PRO A 50 20.52 18.39 -1.44
C PRO A 50 19.44 18.86 -2.43
N ARG A 51 19.81 19.11 -3.70
CA ARG A 51 18.90 19.60 -4.78
C ARG A 51 17.53 18.91 -4.85
N ARG A 52 17.41 17.65 -4.43
CA ARG A 52 16.16 16.87 -4.44
C ARG A 52 15.07 17.34 -3.45
N TYR A 53 15.38 18.23 -2.52
CA TYR A 53 14.42 18.72 -1.51
C TYR A 53 14.02 20.20 -1.69
N ARG A 54 14.62 20.91 -2.66
CA ARG A 54 14.30 22.32 -2.96
C ARG A 54 12.85 22.55 -3.41
N ASN A 55 12.14 21.51 -3.83
CA ASN A 55 10.77 21.59 -4.34
C ASN A 55 9.72 21.26 -3.26
N ARG A 56 9.72 21.97 -2.13
CA ARG A 56 8.56 21.99 -1.20
C ARG A 56 7.42 22.89 -1.72
N GLY A 57 7.42 23.24 -3.01
CA GLY A 57 6.38 24.06 -3.64
C GLY A 57 4.99 23.50 -3.35
N TRP A 58 4.81 22.17 -3.46
CA TRP A 58 3.54 21.52 -3.14
C TRP A 58 3.06 21.67 -1.69
N ILE A 59 3.94 21.88 -0.69
CA ILE A 59 3.50 22.22 0.69
C ILE A 59 2.83 23.59 0.68
N HIS A 60 3.52 24.58 0.14
CA HIS A 60 3.04 25.95 0.06
C HIS A 60 1.77 26.04 -0.80
N ASP A 61 1.78 25.39 -1.96
CA ASP A 61 0.73 25.46 -2.95
C ASP A 61 -0.53 24.74 -2.47
N SER A 62 -0.40 23.55 -1.85
CA SER A 62 -1.56 22.85 -1.28
C SER A 62 -2.22 23.65 -0.15
N LEU A 63 -1.44 24.28 0.73
CA LEU A 63 -1.98 25.20 1.75
C LEU A 63 -2.65 26.42 1.09
N THR A 64 -2.02 27.00 0.07
CA THR A 64 -2.54 28.18 -0.64
C THR A 64 -3.86 27.87 -1.34
N VAL A 65 -3.96 26.73 -2.03
CA VAL A 65 -5.21 26.26 -2.64
C VAL A 65 -6.32 26.13 -1.58
N LEU A 66 -6.00 25.64 -0.38
CA LEU A 66 -6.94 25.57 0.74
C LEU A 66 -7.11 26.90 1.50
N GLY A 67 -6.56 28.01 1.03
CA GLY A 67 -6.65 29.32 1.68
C GLY A 67 -5.85 29.45 3.00
N MET A 68 -5.05 28.44 3.33
CA MET A 68 -4.13 28.42 4.47
C MET A 68 -2.71 28.91 4.10
N GLY A 69 -2.53 29.44 2.89
CA GLY A 69 -1.25 29.98 2.41
C GLY A 69 -0.68 31.08 3.32
N GLY A 70 0.64 31.29 3.24
CA GLY A 70 1.35 32.31 4.03
C GLY A 70 1.49 32.00 5.53
N ARG A 71 1.11 30.81 5.99
CA ARG A 71 1.15 30.41 7.41
C ARG A 71 2.30 29.46 7.77
N LEU A 72 3.21 29.18 6.84
CA LEU A 72 4.38 28.35 7.12
C LEU A 72 5.40 29.13 7.97
N LEU A 73 5.80 28.54 9.09
CA LEU A 73 6.83 29.06 9.98
C LEU A 73 8.00 28.07 10.04
N GLY A 74 9.02 28.34 9.23
CA GLY A 74 10.25 27.55 9.19
C GLY A 74 11.19 27.89 10.35
N THR A 75 11.79 26.88 10.97
CA THR A 75 12.78 27.07 12.05
C THR A 75 14.00 26.16 11.89
N PRO A 76 15.24 26.69 11.97
CA PRO A 76 16.44 25.86 11.95
C PRO A 76 16.81 25.32 13.34
N GLU A 77 16.11 25.78 14.39
CA GLU A 77 16.44 25.47 15.76
C GLU A 77 15.97 24.06 16.15
N PRO A 78 16.83 23.26 16.80
CA PRO A 78 16.47 21.90 17.23
C PRO A 78 15.46 21.92 18.38
N ILE A 79 15.35 23.03 19.12
CA ILE A 79 14.44 23.21 20.24
C ILE A 79 13.73 24.55 20.06
N VAL A 80 12.40 24.52 20.09
CA VAL A 80 11.56 25.70 19.89
C VAL A 80 10.60 25.84 21.06
N PHE A 81 10.65 26.99 21.72
CA PHE A 81 9.65 27.38 22.72
C PHE A 81 8.54 28.15 22.02
N CYS A 82 7.29 27.76 22.24
CA CYS A 82 6.10 28.45 21.74
C CYS A 82 5.09 28.66 22.87
N ARG A 83 4.20 29.65 22.71
CA ARG A 83 3.12 29.91 23.67
C ARG A 83 2.11 28.76 23.69
N ASP A 84 1.58 28.43 22.50
CA ASP A 84 0.56 27.39 22.32
C ASP A 84 0.97 26.43 21.21
N LEU A 85 0.91 25.12 21.49
CA LEU A 85 1.27 24.05 20.55
C LEU A 85 0.07 23.16 20.25
N ILE A 86 -0.15 22.94 18.96
CA ILE A 86 -1.13 22.00 18.42
C ILE A 86 -0.38 20.92 17.67
N TYR A 87 -0.77 19.69 17.87
CA TYR A 87 -0.18 18.57 17.18
C TYR A 87 -1.21 17.44 17.10
N SER A 88 -1.09 16.60 16.08
CA SER A 88 -1.90 15.38 15.99
C SER A 88 -1.44 14.40 17.06
N SER A 89 -2.35 13.72 17.76
CA SER A 89 -1.96 12.67 18.71
C SER A 89 -1.16 11.53 18.04
N ARG A 90 -1.21 11.42 16.71
CA ARG A 90 -0.39 10.50 15.91
C ARG A 90 0.65 11.28 15.11
N MET A 91 1.76 11.63 15.74
CA MET A 91 2.93 12.29 15.11
C MET A 91 3.87 11.31 14.37
N PHE A 92 3.37 10.16 13.92
CA PHE A 92 4.18 9.11 13.29
C PHE A 92 3.46 8.48 12.10
N THR A 93 4.24 7.89 11.19
CA THR A 93 3.84 7.43 9.85
C THR A 93 2.75 6.36 9.79
N LEU A 94 2.38 5.72 10.91
CA LEU A 94 1.35 4.67 10.92
C LEU A 94 -0.06 5.22 11.18
N GLY A 95 -0.20 6.51 11.46
CA GLY A 95 -1.48 7.10 11.86
C GLY A 95 -2.56 7.11 10.78
N THR A 96 -2.16 6.97 9.51
CA THR A 96 -2.98 7.24 8.32
C THR A 96 -2.96 6.12 7.29
N ASN A 97 -2.61 4.90 7.72
CA ASN A 97 -2.76 3.67 6.91
C ASN A 97 -4.21 3.48 6.42
N GLN A 98 -5.19 4.06 7.13
CA GLN A 98 -6.60 4.07 6.78
C GLN A 98 -7.11 5.51 6.79
N PRO A 99 -6.96 6.27 5.69
CA PRO A 99 -7.47 7.63 5.63
C PRO A 99 -9.00 7.66 5.82
N PRO A 100 -9.54 8.63 6.56
CA PRO A 100 -10.99 8.84 6.66
C PRO A 100 -11.58 9.36 5.34
N PRO A 101 -12.92 9.29 5.15
CA PRO A 101 -13.60 9.92 4.00
C PRO A 101 -13.31 11.42 3.83
N LEU A 102 -12.89 12.09 4.90
CA LEU A 102 -12.42 13.47 4.86
C LEU A 102 -11.26 13.67 3.86
N PHE A 103 -10.46 12.64 3.60
CA PHE A 103 -9.39 12.69 2.62
C PHE A 103 -9.93 12.95 1.21
N ASP A 104 -11.00 12.24 0.81
CA ASP A 104 -11.65 12.46 -0.48
C ASP A 104 -12.31 13.84 -0.58
N THR A 105 -12.90 14.31 0.52
CA THR A 105 -13.46 15.66 0.60
C THR A 105 -12.38 16.72 0.37
N MET A 106 -11.23 16.57 1.03
CA MET A 106 -10.08 17.47 0.89
C MET A 106 -9.53 17.45 -0.55
N THR A 107 -9.27 16.27 -1.12
CA THR A 107 -8.69 16.17 -2.47
C THR A 107 -9.66 16.62 -3.55
N SER A 108 -10.96 16.37 -3.38
CA SER A 108 -12.02 16.90 -4.25
C SER A 108 -12.08 18.42 -4.22
N GLU A 109 -12.00 19.04 -3.03
CA GLU A 109 -11.96 20.51 -2.92
C GLU A 109 -10.72 21.10 -3.58
N ILE A 110 -9.54 20.50 -3.38
CA ILE A 110 -8.30 20.90 -4.05
C ILE A 110 -8.47 20.83 -5.57
N ALA A 111 -8.94 19.71 -6.10
CA ALA A 111 -9.15 19.52 -7.54
C ALA A 111 -10.12 20.56 -8.12
N GLN A 112 -11.25 20.82 -7.45
CA GLN A 112 -12.23 21.82 -7.87
C GLN A 112 -11.66 23.24 -7.89
N ARG A 113 -10.89 23.62 -6.86
CA ARG A 113 -10.27 24.94 -6.77
C ARG A 113 -9.20 25.14 -7.85
N VAL A 114 -8.36 24.13 -8.07
CA VAL A 114 -7.34 24.16 -9.13
C VAL A 114 -7.97 24.19 -10.52
N ALA A 115 -9.07 23.46 -10.75
CA ALA A 115 -9.77 23.46 -12.03
C ALA A 115 -10.42 24.81 -12.38
N ARG A 116 -10.86 25.59 -11.38
CA ARG A 116 -11.40 26.95 -11.59
C ARG A 116 -10.34 27.96 -12.01
N ASP A 117 -9.09 27.72 -11.64
CA ASP A 117 -7.99 28.57 -12.05
C ASP A 117 -7.68 28.38 -13.54
N SER A 118 -8.20 29.30 -14.37
CA SER A 118 -8.05 29.26 -15.83
C SER A 118 -6.68 29.74 -16.32
N SER A 119 -5.81 30.23 -15.42
CA SER A 119 -4.49 30.76 -15.77
C SER A 119 -3.56 29.69 -16.36
N VAL A 120 -3.81 28.42 -16.05
CA VAL A 120 -3.04 27.27 -16.52
C VAL A 120 -3.90 26.42 -17.45
N GLN A 121 -3.59 26.42 -18.74
CA GLN A 121 -4.17 25.50 -19.73
C GLN A 121 -3.17 24.37 -19.98
N ILE A 122 -3.49 23.17 -19.48
CA ILE A 122 -2.63 21.99 -19.61
C ILE A 122 -3.43 20.82 -20.16
N ARG A 123 -2.79 19.99 -20.98
CA ARG A 123 -3.38 18.75 -21.48
C ARG A 123 -3.67 17.82 -20.30
N GLN A 124 -4.87 17.24 -20.28
CA GLN A 124 -5.30 16.28 -19.26
C GLN A 124 -5.32 14.88 -19.89
N PRO A 125 -4.27 14.07 -19.70
CA PRO A 125 -4.19 12.73 -20.28
C PRO A 125 -5.19 11.77 -19.63
N GLU A 126 -5.76 10.87 -20.45
CA GLU A 126 -6.63 9.80 -19.94
C GLU A 126 -5.85 8.57 -19.45
N TYR A 127 -4.64 8.35 -19.96
CA TYR A 127 -3.78 7.22 -19.58
C TYR A 127 -2.42 7.77 -19.16
N ILE A 128 -2.04 7.53 -17.90
CA ILE A 128 -0.85 8.14 -17.30
C ILE A 128 0.09 7.05 -16.81
N PHE A 129 1.37 7.18 -17.15
CA PHE A 129 2.45 6.45 -16.49
C PHE A 129 3.33 7.44 -15.70
N LEU A 130 3.46 7.24 -14.39
CA LEU A 130 4.36 8.03 -13.56
C LEU A 130 5.75 7.42 -13.52
N MET A 131 6.65 8.11 -14.20
CA MET A 131 8.08 7.83 -14.21
C MET A 131 8.77 8.45 -13.00
N ARG A 132 9.87 7.83 -12.58
CA ARG A 132 10.75 8.29 -11.52
C ARG A 132 12.08 8.81 -12.04
N LYS A 133 12.58 8.34 -13.19
CA LYS A 133 13.88 8.69 -13.80
C LYS A 133 15.05 8.69 -12.80
N GLY A 134 15.10 7.66 -11.93
CA GLY A 134 16.11 7.54 -10.87
C GLY A 134 15.85 8.40 -9.61
N GLY A 135 14.71 9.08 -9.54
CA GLY A 135 14.21 9.82 -8.38
C GLY A 135 13.57 8.93 -7.30
N GLY A 136 13.71 9.36 -6.04
CA GLY A 136 13.15 8.72 -4.85
C GLY A 136 14.05 7.66 -4.23
N ALA A 137 13.97 7.51 -2.91
CA ALA A 137 14.83 6.59 -2.16
C ALA A 137 14.44 5.13 -2.43
N GLY A 138 15.33 4.39 -3.08
CA GLY A 138 15.58 2.99 -2.82
C GLY A 138 15.11 1.96 -3.88
N ARG A 139 13.86 2.01 -4.38
CA ARG A 139 13.40 1.05 -5.41
C ARG A 139 13.64 1.58 -6.83
N TYR A 140 14.40 0.87 -7.66
CA TYR A 140 14.84 1.31 -8.98
C TYR A 140 14.38 0.38 -10.11
N MET A 141 13.50 0.87 -10.98
CA MET A 141 13.07 0.16 -12.19
C MET A 141 14.13 0.32 -13.28
N VAL A 142 14.84 -0.76 -13.64
CA VAL A 142 15.98 -0.67 -14.58
C VAL A 142 15.55 -0.42 -16.02
N ASN A 143 14.37 -0.91 -16.41
CA ASN A 143 13.84 -0.82 -17.76
C ASN A 143 12.71 0.22 -17.89
N GLU A 144 12.71 1.25 -17.06
CA GLU A 144 11.66 2.30 -17.04
C GLU A 144 11.49 2.99 -18.41
N GLU A 145 12.57 3.24 -19.14
CA GLU A 145 12.52 3.82 -20.50
C GLU A 145 11.88 2.85 -21.52
N SER A 146 12.20 1.55 -21.45
CA SER A 146 11.59 0.54 -22.31
C SER A 146 10.10 0.36 -22.00
N LEU A 147 9.72 0.40 -20.71
CA LEU A 147 8.34 0.37 -20.28
C LEU A 147 7.58 1.60 -20.78
N SER A 148 8.15 2.79 -20.60
CA SER A 148 7.58 4.05 -21.11
C SER A 148 7.31 3.99 -22.61
N ALA A 149 8.29 3.54 -23.40
CA ALA A 149 8.13 3.37 -24.85
C ALA A 149 7.01 2.38 -25.20
N GLY A 150 6.92 1.26 -24.48
CA GLY A 150 5.85 0.28 -24.61
C GLY A 150 4.47 0.89 -24.33
N LEU A 151 4.32 1.61 -23.21
CA LEU A 151 3.07 2.24 -22.80
C LEU A 151 2.64 3.38 -23.73
N GLN A 152 3.58 4.14 -24.30
CA GLN A 152 3.28 5.18 -25.29
C GLN A 152 2.59 4.61 -26.54
N SER A 153 2.90 3.36 -26.93
CA SER A 153 2.21 2.69 -28.04
C SER A 153 0.72 2.39 -27.75
N TYR A 154 0.34 2.38 -26.47
CA TYR A 154 -1.05 2.27 -25.99
C TYR A 154 -1.68 3.64 -25.70
N GLY A 155 -1.00 4.74 -26.04
CA GLY A 155 -1.50 6.11 -25.85
C GLY A 155 -1.31 6.66 -24.43
N PHE A 156 -0.42 6.06 -23.62
CA PHE A 156 -0.07 6.62 -22.32
C PHE A 156 0.83 7.86 -22.45
N ASP A 157 0.48 8.89 -21.70
CA ASP A 157 1.37 10.01 -21.42
C ASP A 157 2.28 9.62 -20.23
N CYS A 158 3.59 9.65 -20.45
CA CYS A 158 4.60 9.27 -19.47
C CYS A 158 5.14 10.52 -18.79
N LEU A 159 4.78 10.73 -17.52
CA LEU A 159 5.03 11.95 -16.76
C LEU A 159 6.10 11.74 -15.70
N VAL A 160 6.96 12.76 -15.51
CA VAL A 160 7.93 12.82 -14.42
C VAL A 160 7.46 13.91 -13.46
N PRO A 161 6.88 13.58 -12.29
CA PRO A 161 6.28 14.56 -11.38
C PRO A 161 7.20 15.73 -11.01
N ASP A 162 8.49 15.46 -10.80
CA ASP A 162 9.50 16.47 -10.44
C ASP A 162 9.62 17.66 -11.43
N ASN A 163 9.08 17.52 -12.65
CA ASN A 163 9.09 18.57 -13.68
C ASN A 163 7.89 19.52 -13.61
N PHE A 164 6.93 19.29 -12.71
CA PHE A 164 5.65 19.99 -12.71
C PHE A 164 5.36 20.69 -11.37
N GLY A 165 4.58 21.76 -11.44
CA GLY A 165 4.05 22.41 -10.23
C GLY A 165 2.88 21.60 -9.65
N PHE A 166 2.52 21.87 -8.39
CA PHE A 166 1.42 21.17 -7.73
C PHE A 166 0.08 21.30 -8.47
N ALA A 167 -0.24 22.50 -8.95
CA ALA A 167 -1.47 22.73 -9.71
C ALA A 167 -1.47 21.95 -11.04
N ASP A 168 -0.32 21.85 -11.71
CA ASP A 168 -0.19 21.08 -12.94
C ASP A 168 -0.42 19.59 -12.67
N GLU A 169 0.19 19.05 -11.61
CA GLU A 169 -0.04 17.68 -11.16
C GLU A 169 -1.54 17.42 -10.97
N VAL A 170 -2.21 18.22 -10.14
CA VAL A 170 -3.65 18.08 -9.89
C VAL A 170 -4.46 18.11 -11.19
N LYS A 171 -4.11 18.98 -12.16
CA LYS A 171 -4.80 19.05 -13.45
C LYS A 171 -4.53 17.84 -14.34
N PHE A 172 -3.31 17.29 -14.37
CA PHE A 172 -2.99 16.12 -15.20
C PHE A 172 -3.87 14.93 -14.86
N PHE A 173 -4.12 14.68 -13.57
CA PHE A 173 -4.93 13.54 -13.14
C PHE A 173 -6.43 13.75 -13.35
N GLY A 174 -6.89 14.99 -13.56
CA GLY A 174 -8.31 15.34 -13.61
C GLY A 174 -9.16 14.64 -14.68
N GLN A 175 -8.54 13.98 -15.68
CA GLN A 175 -9.23 13.12 -16.65
C GLN A 175 -8.65 11.69 -16.73
N ALA A 176 -7.77 11.33 -15.80
CA ALA A 176 -7.10 10.04 -15.82
C ALA A 176 -8.12 8.90 -15.62
N LYS A 177 -8.14 7.95 -16.57
CA LYS A 177 -8.86 6.68 -16.51
C LYS A 177 -7.97 5.55 -16.02
N ILE A 178 -6.68 5.59 -16.36
CA ILE A 178 -5.67 4.66 -15.85
C ILE A 178 -4.45 5.44 -15.38
N LEU A 179 -3.99 5.12 -14.18
CA LEU A 179 -2.70 5.53 -13.63
C LEU A 179 -1.83 4.31 -13.41
N ILE A 180 -0.69 4.23 -14.09
CA ILE A 180 0.36 3.24 -13.82
C ILE A 180 1.48 3.94 -13.06
N CYS A 181 1.94 3.35 -11.96
CA CYS A 181 3.09 3.87 -11.23
C CYS A 181 3.81 2.77 -10.46
N GLN A 182 5.10 2.94 -10.23
CA GLN A 182 5.84 2.12 -9.26
C GLN A 182 5.41 2.46 -7.82
N THR A 183 5.41 1.47 -6.91
CA THR A 183 5.13 1.68 -5.47
C THR A 183 5.88 2.89 -4.90
N GLY A 184 5.14 3.89 -4.44
CA GLY A 184 5.67 5.14 -3.88
C GLY A 184 4.58 6.18 -3.63
N SER A 185 4.94 7.26 -2.94
CA SER A 185 4.00 8.31 -2.51
C SER A 185 3.28 9.04 -3.65
N ALA A 186 3.85 9.02 -4.86
CA ALA A 186 3.23 9.60 -6.05
C ALA A 186 1.88 8.95 -6.39
N ILE A 187 1.60 7.73 -5.90
CA ILE A 187 0.29 7.09 -6.05
C ILE A 187 -0.85 7.92 -5.43
N LEU A 188 -0.56 8.77 -4.44
CA LEU A 188 -1.58 9.61 -3.82
C LEU A 188 -2.12 10.67 -4.77
N ASN A 189 -1.40 11.02 -5.84
CA ASN A 189 -1.93 11.89 -6.88
C ASN A 189 -3.17 11.31 -7.57
N ALA A 190 -3.38 9.99 -7.49
CA ALA A 190 -4.59 9.34 -7.99
C ALA A 190 -5.87 9.85 -7.31
N ALA A 191 -5.77 10.42 -6.11
CA ALA A 191 -6.90 11.01 -5.41
C ALA A 191 -7.53 12.20 -6.17
N TYR A 192 -6.76 12.84 -7.07
CA TYR A 192 -7.25 13.91 -7.94
C TYR A 192 -7.90 13.41 -9.23
N ALA A 193 -7.84 12.10 -9.50
CA ALA A 193 -8.48 11.53 -10.68
C ALA A 193 -10.01 11.42 -10.51
N PRO A 194 -10.78 11.29 -11.60
CA PRO A 194 -12.19 10.97 -11.54
C PRO A 194 -12.50 9.63 -10.84
N GLU A 195 -13.72 9.49 -10.33
CA GLU A 195 -14.25 8.20 -9.85
C GLU A 195 -14.11 7.11 -10.93
N GLY A 196 -13.81 5.89 -10.50
CA GLY A 196 -13.65 4.74 -11.40
C GLY A 196 -12.27 4.62 -12.06
N CYS A 197 -11.39 5.63 -11.95
CA CYS A 197 -10.02 5.55 -12.43
C CYS A 197 -9.28 4.33 -11.82
N ILE A 198 -8.54 3.62 -12.67
CA ILE A 198 -7.81 2.40 -12.33
C ILE A 198 -6.38 2.76 -12.00
N ILE A 199 -5.95 2.44 -10.79
CA ILE A 199 -4.58 2.60 -10.32
C ILE A 199 -3.90 1.24 -10.43
N CYS A 200 -2.88 1.15 -11.25
CA CYS A 200 -2.03 -0.01 -11.44
C CYS A 200 -0.66 0.25 -10.78
N GLU A 201 -0.50 -0.26 -9.56
CA GLU A 201 0.76 -0.22 -8.85
C GLU A 201 1.70 -1.33 -9.36
N ILE A 202 2.91 -0.97 -9.76
CA ILE A 202 4.00 -1.93 -10.03
C ILE A 202 4.82 -2.06 -8.74
N GLY A 203 4.73 -3.22 -8.10
CA GLY A 203 5.41 -3.48 -6.83
C GLY A 203 6.31 -4.70 -6.85
N THR A 204 7.28 -4.72 -5.93
CA THR A 204 8.47 -5.58 -5.99
C THR A 204 8.61 -6.50 -4.77
N GLY A 205 7.48 -6.97 -4.24
CA GLY A 205 7.41 -7.91 -3.11
C GLY A 205 6.00 -8.03 -2.53
N ASP A 206 5.82 -8.91 -1.54
CA ASP A 206 4.52 -9.22 -0.91
C ASP A 206 3.98 -8.14 0.04
N VAL A 207 4.56 -6.93 -0.01
CA VAL A 207 4.21 -5.84 0.91
C VAL A 207 3.22 -4.90 0.22
N LEU A 208 1.95 -5.02 0.62
CA LEU A 208 0.95 -3.99 0.35
C LEU A 208 1.07 -2.90 1.41
N PHE A 209 1.32 -1.67 0.98
CA PHE A 209 1.22 -0.50 1.86
C PHE A 209 -0.27 -0.20 2.06
N SER A 210 -0.73 -0.30 3.30
CA SER A 210 -2.15 -0.17 3.65
C SER A 210 -2.77 1.12 3.09
N ALA A 211 -2.09 2.27 3.21
CA ALA A 211 -2.57 3.54 2.66
C ALA A 211 -2.81 3.49 1.14
N PHE A 212 -1.99 2.76 0.37
CA PHE A 212 -2.10 2.70 -1.09
C PHE A 212 -3.28 1.85 -1.57
N VAL A 213 -3.80 0.98 -0.71
CA VAL A 213 -5.02 0.21 -0.96
C VAL A 213 -6.26 0.97 -0.47
N HIS A 214 -6.16 1.65 0.68
CA HIS A 214 -7.30 2.36 1.26
C HIS A 214 -7.61 3.70 0.58
N VAL A 215 -6.59 4.46 0.14
CA VAL A 215 -6.79 5.72 -0.59
C VAL A 215 -7.68 5.53 -1.83
N PRO A 216 -7.41 4.55 -2.71
CA PRO A 216 -8.32 4.24 -3.81
C PRO A 216 -9.75 3.97 -3.35
N GLY A 217 -9.92 3.16 -2.30
CA GLY A 217 -11.23 2.83 -1.76
C GLY A 217 -12.02 4.04 -1.28
N VAL A 218 -11.38 4.95 -0.53
CA VAL A 218 -12.07 6.15 -0.01
C VAL A 218 -12.30 7.23 -1.08
N THR A 219 -11.54 7.21 -2.17
CA THR A 219 -11.67 8.17 -3.29
C THR A 219 -12.44 7.59 -4.48
N GLY A 220 -13.09 6.44 -4.34
CA GLY A 220 -13.89 5.81 -5.40
C GLY A 220 -13.07 5.32 -6.60
N LYS A 221 -11.79 4.98 -6.40
CA LYS A 221 -10.88 4.48 -7.43
C LYS A 221 -10.77 2.97 -7.37
N ARG A 222 -10.35 2.37 -8.47
CA ARG A 222 -10.07 0.94 -8.58
C ARG A 222 -8.57 0.74 -8.40
N TYR A 223 -8.17 -0.26 -7.62
CA TYR A 223 -6.76 -0.56 -7.38
C TYR A 223 -6.43 -1.96 -7.87
N VAL A 224 -5.30 -2.07 -8.57
CA VAL A 224 -4.67 -3.33 -8.94
C VAL A 224 -3.17 -3.21 -8.72
N MET A 225 -2.56 -4.29 -8.25
CA MET A 225 -1.12 -4.38 -8.12
C MET A 225 -0.59 -5.41 -9.11
N TYR A 226 0.33 -4.98 -9.97
CA TYR A 226 1.15 -5.88 -10.76
C TYR A 226 2.41 -6.23 -9.99
N HIS A 227 2.49 -7.48 -9.53
CA HIS A 227 3.61 -7.96 -8.75
C HIS A 227 4.78 -8.38 -9.66
N VAL A 228 5.96 -7.79 -9.44
CA VAL A 228 7.21 -8.19 -10.08
C VAL A 228 7.97 -9.14 -9.15
N PRO A 229 8.06 -10.44 -9.50
CA PRO A 229 8.62 -11.45 -8.61
C PRO A 229 10.15 -11.43 -8.52
N GLU A 230 10.85 -10.93 -9.54
CA GLU A 230 12.31 -10.96 -9.61
C GLU A 230 12.94 -9.60 -9.31
N LEU A 231 13.80 -9.59 -8.27
CA LEU A 231 14.62 -8.42 -7.93
C LEU A 231 16.00 -8.55 -8.59
N VAL A 232 16.40 -7.53 -9.34
CA VAL A 232 17.74 -7.40 -9.92
C VAL A 232 18.70 -6.97 -8.81
N ARG A 233 19.70 -7.81 -8.52
CA ARG A 233 20.72 -7.52 -7.49
C ARG A 233 21.63 -6.37 -7.94
N LYS A 234 21.86 -5.40 -7.06
CA LYS A 234 22.84 -4.33 -7.31
C LYS A 234 24.29 -4.80 -7.13
N ASP A 235 24.51 -5.83 -6.31
CA ASP A 235 25.80 -6.51 -6.08
C ASP A 235 25.54 -7.99 -5.75
N PRO A 236 26.01 -8.97 -6.55
CA PRO A 236 25.83 -10.40 -6.26
C PRO A 236 26.57 -10.91 -5.02
N SER A 237 27.58 -10.16 -4.52
CA SER A 237 28.53 -10.58 -3.48
C SER A 237 28.14 -10.17 -2.05
N ARG A 238 27.16 -9.27 -1.89
CA ARG A 238 26.63 -8.89 -0.58
C ARG A 238 25.44 -9.77 -0.20
N ALA A 239 25.44 -10.29 1.03
CA ALA A 239 24.23 -10.87 1.61
C ALA A 239 23.11 -9.83 1.55
N VAL A 240 21.88 -10.27 1.27
CA VAL A 240 20.68 -9.44 1.50
C VAL A 240 20.67 -9.16 2.99
N GLU A 241 21.22 -8.03 3.43
CA GLU A 241 20.91 -7.54 4.76
C GLU A 241 19.39 -7.47 4.80
N ALA A 242 18.78 -8.16 5.76
CA ALA A 242 17.34 -8.16 6.01
C ALA A 242 16.76 -6.75 6.28
N ALA A 243 17.55 -5.70 6.08
CA ALA A 243 17.36 -4.36 6.57
C ALA A 243 17.00 -3.31 5.50
N ASN A 244 16.92 -3.60 4.19
CA ASN A 244 16.47 -2.58 3.23
C ASN A 244 15.77 -3.17 1.97
N ARG A 245 14.58 -3.75 2.13
CA ARG A 245 13.67 -4.08 0.99
C ARG A 245 13.23 -2.84 0.21
N ASP A 246 13.36 -1.67 0.81
CA ASP A 246 13.18 -0.41 0.12
C ASP A 246 14.33 -0.09 -0.84
N GLN A 247 15.46 -0.83 -0.84
CA GLN A 247 16.62 -0.60 -1.72
C GLN A 247 16.88 -1.75 -2.71
N CYS A 248 16.03 -1.89 -3.73
CA CYS A 248 16.17 -2.94 -4.75
C CYS A 248 16.12 -2.38 -6.16
N SER A 249 16.78 -3.06 -7.11
CA SER A 249 16.51 -2.86 -8.53
C SER A 249 15.59 -3.98 -9.03
N PHE A 250 14.82 -3.73 -10.08
CA PHE A 250 13.93 -4.73 -10.69
C PHE A 250 13.64 -4.38 -12.14
N GLU A 251 13.19 -5.37 -12.90
CA GLU A 251 12.81 -5.23 -14.30
C GLU A 251 11.33 -5.62 -14.46
N VAL A 252 10.54 -4.78 -15.12
CA VAL A 252 9.14 -5.11 -15.43
C VAL A 252 9.11 -6.05 -16.64
N PRO A 253 8.54 -7.27 -16.54
CA PRO A 253 8.48 -8.19 -17.66
C PRO A 253 7.47 -7.67 -18.71
N LEU A 254 7.97 -7.00 -19.75
CA LEU A 254 7.13 -6.29 -20.72
C LEU A 254 6.20 -7.22 -21.50
N ASP A 255 6.64 -8.44 -21.78
CA ASP A 255 5.87 -9.46 -22.52
C ASP A 255 4.59 -9.89 -21.80
N SER A 256 4.56 -9.81 -20.48
CA SER A 256 3.37 -10.07 -19.67
C SER A 256 2.68 -8.79 -19.20
N PHE A 257 3.44 -7.71 -18.97
CA PHE A 257 2.89 -6.46 -18.47
C PHE A 257 2.07 -5.69 -19.53
N LEU A 258 2.55 -5.58 -20.77
CA LEU A 258 1.84 -4.82 -21.81
C LEU A 258 0.49 -5.47 -22.20
N PRO A 259 0.38 -6.81 -22.37
CA PRO A 259 -0.93 -7.45 -22.53
C PRO A 259 -1.84 -7.24 -21.33
N PHE A 260 -1.31 -7.25 -20.10
CA PHE A 260 -2.09 -6.93 -18.90
C PHE A 260 -2.64 -5.50 -18.94
N VAL A 261 -1.85 -4.52 -19.38
CA VAL A 261 -2.32 -3.13 -19.57
C VAL A 261 -3.44 -3.04 -20.59
N ALA A 262 -3.35 -3.76 -21.71
CA ALA A 262 -4.44 -3.82 -22.70
C ALA A 262 -5.76 -4.28 -22.07
N ARG A 263 -5.72 -5.28 -21.17
CA ARG A 263 -6.89 -5.74 -20.42
C ARG A 263 -7.41 -4.70 -19.43
N LEU A 264 -6.54 -3.91 -18.80
CA LEU A 264 -6.99 -2.79 -17.97
C LEU A 264 -7.72 -1.73 -18.80
N MET A 265 -7.23 -1.43 -20.01
CA MET A 265 -7.88 -0.46 -20.91
C MET A 265 -9.29 -0.89 -21.30
N GLU A 266 -9.53 -2.18 -21.56
CA GLU A 266 -10.87 -2.73 -21.79
C GLU A 266 -11.84 -2.46 -20.63
N LEU A 267 -11.33 -2.33 -19.40
CA LEU A 267 -12.13 -2.09 -18.20
C LEU A 267 -12.48 -0.62 -17.95
N THR A 268 -11.89 0.33 -18.68
CA THR A 268 -12.10 1.78 -18.47
C THR A 268 -13.46 2.30 -18.93
N GLY A 269 -14.16 1.53 -19.77
CA GLY A 269 -15.55 1.80 -20.20
C GLY A 269 -16.61 1.03 -19.42
N VAL A 270 -16.22 0.22 -18.44
CA VAL A 270 -17.14 -0.56 -17.61
C VAL A 270 -17.48 0.23 -16.36
N THR A 271 -18.71 0.74 -16.26
CA THR A 271 -19.21 1.35 -15.03
C THR A 271 -19.27 0.28 -13.96
N VAL A 272 -18.37 0.36 -12.98
CA VAL A 272 -18.36 -0.60 -11.87
C VAL A 272 -19.09 0.04 -10.71
N ASN A 273 -20.34 -0.36 -10.46
CA ASN A 273 -21.06 0.08 -9.27
C ASN A 273 -20.21 -0.31 -8.03
N PRO A 274 -19.86 0.59 -7.11
CA PRO A 274 -18.94 0.34 -5.99
C PRO A 274 -19.33 -0.86 -5.12
N GLU A 275 -20.63 -1.05 -4.88
CA GLU A 275 -21.16 -2.20 -4.13
C GLU A 275 -21.00 -3.50 -4.92
N THR A 276 -21.14 -3.43 -6.24
CA THR A 276 -20.92 -4.57 -7.14
C THR A 276 -19.50 -4.71 -7.68
N ALA A 277 -18.60 -3.75 -7.48
CA ALA A 277 -17.24 -3.75 -8.00
C ALA A 277 -16.37 -4.72 -7.22
N LEU A 278 -16.56 -4.70 -5.91
CA LEU A 278 -16.06 -5.72 -5.01
C LEU A 278 -16.66 -7.10 -5.34
N ILE A 279 -17.91 -7.15 -5.81
CA ILE A 279 -18.64 -8.40 -6.13
C ILE A 279 -18.33 -8.94 -7.54
N ARG A 280 -18.03 -8.08 -8.54
CA ARG A 280 -17.73 -8.44 -9.94
C ARG A 280 -16.25 -8.69 -10.19
N ALA A 281 -15.36 -8.00 -9.47
CA ALA A 281 -13.95 -8.39 -9.41
C ALA A 281 -13.77 -9.81 -8.83
N MET A 282 -14.77 -10.31 -8.09
CA MET A 282 -14.90 -11.70 -7.64
C MET A 282 -15.64 -12.63 -8.61
N ALA A 283 -16.19 -12.14 -9.73
CA ALA A 283 -17.14 -12.90 -10.57
C ALA A 283 -16.70 -13.21 -12.01
N GLU A 284 -15.65 -12.59 -12.55
CA GLU A 284 -15.21 -12.88 -13.94
C GLU A 284 -13.71 -13.16 -14.05
N THR A 285 -13.26 -14.15 -13.28
CA THR A 285 -12.16 -15.05 -13.64
C THR A 285 -12.57 -16.46 -13.22
N LYS A 286 -12.91 -17.33 -14.18
CA LYS A 286 -12.77 -18.77 -13.98
C LYS A 286 -11.63 -19.24 -14.89
N PRO A 287 -10.69 -20.02 -14.35
CA PRO A 287 -10.99 -21.31 -13.75
C PRO A 287 -11.07 -21.20 -12.22
N GLU A 288 -12.27 -21.42 -11.71
CA GLU A 288 -12.60 -21.90 -10.35
C GLU A 288 -11.74 -21.41 -9.18
N ILE A 289 -12.07 -20.24 -8.62
CA ILE A 289 -11.93 -20.02 -7.16
C ILE A 289 -13.26 -19.46 -6.67
N GLU A 290 -14.13 -20.35 -6.22
CA GLU A 290 -15.38 -19.98 -5.58
C GLU A 290 -15.13 -19.19 -4.29
N ARG A 291 -16.07 -18.29 -4.02
CA ARG A 291 -16.24 -17.55 -2.77
C ARG A 291 -15.81 -18.37 -1.54
N GLY A 292 -14.79 -17.91 -0.81
CA GLY A 292 -14.63 -18.27 0.61
C GLY A 292 -13.41 -19.08 1.05
N ALA A 293 -12.35 -19.29 0.26
CA ALA A 293 -11.19 -20.03 0.75
C ALA A 293 -9.85 -19.55 0.14
N CYS A 294 -8.90 -19.13 0.98
CA CYS A 294 -7.49 -19.08 0.61
C CYS A 294 -6.95 -20.52 0.58
N TYR A 295 -7.17 -21.28 -0.51
CA TYR A 295 -6.83 -22.71 -0.57
C TYR A 295 -5.35 -22.91 -0.93
N GLN A 296 -4.48 -23.11 0.06
CA GLN A 296 -3.10 -23.56 -0.20
C GLN A 296 -3.01 -25.06 0.06
N VAL A 297 -2.71 -25.84 -0.97
CA VAL A 297 -2.40 -27.26 -0.81
C VAL A 297 -1.02 -27.40 -0.17
N LEU A 298 -0.95 -28.15 0.93
CA LEU A 298 0.30 -28.41 1.61
C LEU A 298 1.01 -29.57 0.92
N THR A 299 2.28 -29.37 0.56
CA THR A 299 3.09 -30.36 -0.13
C THR A 299 4.00 -31.11 0.84
N PRO A 300 4.09 -32.44 0.78
CA PRO A 300 5.11 -33.18 1.53
C PRO A 300 6.54 -32.78 1.07
N PRO A 301 7.57 -32.98 1.91
CA PRO A 301 7.52 -33.69 3.17
C PRO A 301 7.06 -32.83 4.35
N PHE A 302 6.16 -33.38 5.17
CA PHE A 302 5.79 -32.86 6.48
C PHE A 302 6.81 -33.32 7.52
N ALA A 303 7.43 -32.38 8.22
CA ALA A 303 8.46 -32.68 9.20
C ALA A 303 7.81 -33.32 10.44
N ARG A 304 8.26 -34.51 10.84
CA ARG A 304 7.77 -35.11 12.08
C ARG A 304 8.32 -34.31 13.27
N ASP A 305 7.45 -33.90 14.19
CA ASP A 305 7.84 -33.02 15.29
C ASP A 305 8.75 -33.73 16.30
N GLN A 306 8.38 -34.96 16.71
CA GLN A 306 9.17 -35.82 17.60
C GLN A 306 8.98 -37.30 17.27
N VAL A 307 9.97 -38.14 17.62
CA VAL A 307 9.90 -39.60 17.42
C VAL A 307 8.80 -40.19 18.31
N GLY A 308 7.83 -40.89 17.70
CA GLY A 308 6.72 -41.53 18.40
C GLY A 308 5.49 -40.64 18.65
N ALA A 309 5.55 -39.36 18.31
CA ALA A 309 4.40 -38.46 18.38
C ALA A 309 3.52 -38.55 17.12
N SER A 310 2.22 -38.25 17.27
CA SER A 310 1.27 -38.14 16.14
C SER A 310 1.39 -36.83 15.35
N ALA A 311 2.27 -35.91 15.76
CA ALA A 311 2.35 -34.55 15.26
C ALA A 311 3.38 -34.35 14.13
N TYR A 312 2.97 -33.58 13.13
CA TYR A 312 3.76 -33.15 11.99
C TYR A 312 3.69 -31.63 11.83
N ALA A 313 4.76 -31.05 11.31
CA ALA A 313 4.91 -29.63 11.10
C ALA A 313 5.02 -29.31 9.60
N TYR A 314 4.38 -28.22 9.22
CA TYR A 314 4.50 -27.60 7.91
C TYR A 314 4.95 -26.14 8.09
N HIS A 315 6.00 -25.73 7.38
CA HIS A 315 6.53 -24.37 7.44
C HIS A 315 5.77 -23.45 6.48
N CYS A 316 5.10 -22.43 7.03
CA CYS A 316 4.27 -21.46 6.31
C CYS A 316 4.53 -20.03 6.82
N PRO A 317 5.74 -19.49 6.65
CA PRO A 317 6.13 -18.17 7.16
C PRO A 317 5.28 -17.02 6.62
N GLU A 318 4.70 -17.18 5.43
CA GLU A 318 3.78 -16.24 4.79
C GLU A 318 2.49 -15.99 5.60
N LEU A 319 2.12 -16.95 6.46
CA LEU A 319 0.94 -16.87 7.33
C LEU A 319 1.24 -16.47 8.77
N ALA A 320 2.50 -16.31 9.14
CA ALA A 320 2.92 -16.08 10.52
C ALA A 320 2.24 -14.90 11.22
N ARG A 321 1.89 -13.85 10.46
CA ARG A 321 1.14 -12.68 10.97
C ARG A 321 -0.22 -13.03 11.57
N TYR A 322 -0.83 -14.13 11.13
CA TYR A 322 -2.12 -14.62 11.61
C TYR A 322 -1.99 -15.69 12.70
N ALA A 323 -0.80 -16.22 12.95
CA ALA A 323 -0.59 -17.32 13.89
C ALA A 323 -0.95 -16.94 15.34
N ASP A 324 -1.36 -17.94 16.11
CA ASP A 324 -1.48 -17.80 17.55
C ASP A 324 -0.10 -17.57 18.19
N GLY A 325 -0.08 -16.95 19.36
CA GLY A 325 1.16 -16.65 20.08
C GLY A 325 0.94 -16.52 21.57
N ILE A 326 2.05 -16.38 22.31
CA ILE A 326 2.01 -16.19 23.76
C ILE A 326 1.35 -14.84 24.05
N GLY A 327 0.22 -14.86 24.77
CA GLY A 327 -0.50 -13.66 25.21
C GLY A 327 -1.48 -13.05 24.20
N THR A 328 -1.62 -13.60 22.99
CA THR A 328 -2.50 -13.05 21.94
C THR A 328 -3.85 -13.75 21.79
N GLY A 329 -4.10 -14.85 22.53
CA GLY A 329 -5.33 -15.65 22.43
C GLY A 329 -5.47 -16.39 21.09
N PRO A 330 -6.52 -17.22 20.91
CA PRO A 330 -6.78 -17.89 19.63
C PRO A 330 -7.28 -16.86 18.62
N ARG A 331 -6.40 -16.44 17.72
CA ARG A 331 -6.65 -15.39 16.72
C ARG A 331 -6.49 -15.88 15.29
N SER A 332 -5.89 -17.05 15.10
CA SER A 332 -5.66 -17.59 13.77
C SER A 332 -6.97 -17.96 13.07
N PRO A 333 -7.27 -17.38 11.89
CA PRO A 333 -8.41 -17.79 11.08
C PRO A 333 -8.17 -19.11 10.33
N LEU A 334 -6.98 -19.70 10.46
CA LEU A 334 -6.57 -20.86 9.67
C LEU A 334 -7.40 -22.12 9.99
N ARG A 335 -7.85 -22.74 8.91
CA ARG A 335 -8.59 -23.99 8.89
C ARG A 335 -7.86 -25.00 8.02
N LEU A 336 -7.52 -26.14 8.61
CA LEU A 336 -6.83 -27.23 7.91
C LEU A 336 -7.87 -28.23 7.41
N LEU A 337 -7.67 -28.77 6.22
CA LEU A 337 -8.52 -29.77 5.59
C LEU A 337 -7.70 -31.02 5.29
N GLU A 338 -8.31 -32.18 5.44
CA GLU A 338 -7.81 -33.49 4.99
C GLU A 338 -8.79 -34.03 3.94
N ASN A 339 -8.31 -34.31 2.73
CA ASN A 339 -9.13 -34.67 1.56
C ASN A 339 -10.28 -33.68 1.30
N GLY A 340 -10.04 -32.39 1.53
CA GLY A 340 -11.03 -31.33 1.37
C GLY A 340 -12.11 -31.27 2.46
N GLN A 341 -12.00 -32.08 3.53
CA GLN A 341 -12.88 -32.01 4.70
C GLN A 341 -12.18 -31.33 5.88
N PRO A 342 -12.86 -30.48 6.68
CA PRO A 342 -12.24 -29.83 7.83
C PRO A 342 -11.60 -30.83 8.78
N LEU A 343 -10.31 -30.63 9.06
CA LEU A 343 -9.52 -31.49 9.92
C LEU A 343 -9.69 -31.05 11.38
N GLY A 344 -10.45 -31.82 12.15
CA GLY A 344 -10.52 -31.76 13.61
C GLY A 344 -10.53 -30.36 14.26
N GLN A 345 -9.80 -30.21 15.37
CA GLN A 345 -9.88 -29.05 16.26
C GLN A 345 -8.72 -28.05 16.04
N PRO A 346 -8.99 -26.78 15.65
CA PRO A 346 -7.98 -25.71 15.65
C PRO A 346 -7.53 -25.32 17.06
N HIS A 347 -6.48 -24.50 17.13
CA HIS A 347 -5.99 -23.89 18.37
C HIS A 347 -5.65 -24.90 19.49
N SER A 348 -5.33 -26.14 19.11
CA SER A 348 -5.08 -27.21 20.06
C SER A 348 -3.72 -27.01 20.75
N ALA A 349 -3.64 -27.34 22.05
CA ALA A 349 -2.37 -27.34 22.76
C ALA A 349 -1.40 -28.33 22.10
N HIS A 350 -0.14 -27.94 21.90
CA HIS A 350 0.82 -28.80 21.20
C HIS A 350 1.03 -30.15 21.90
N HIS A 351 0.83 -30.21 23.23
CA HIS A 351 0.86 -31.47 23.98
C HIS A 351 -0.24 -32.45 23.50
N ASP A 352 -1.46 -31.97 23.30
CA ASP A 352 -2.59 -32.80 22.87
C ASP A 352 -2.47 -33.22 21.41
N ILE A 353 -1.90 -32.36 20.55
CA ILE A 353 -1.60 -32.72 19.15
C ILE A 353 -0.61 -33.89 19.12
N ARG A 354 0.41 -33.88 19.99
CA ARG A 354 1.45 -34.94 20.05
C ARG A 354 0.95 -36.25 20.64
N THR A 355 0.14 -36.19 21.71
CA THR A 355 -0.21 -37.35 22.54
C THR A 355 -1.55 -37.98 22.18
N ILE A 356 -2.52 -37.17 21.74
CA ILE A 356 -3.86 -37.62 21.38
C ILE A 356 -4.01 -37.64 19.86
N GLY A 357 -3.56 -36.57 19.20
CA GLY A 357 -3.72 -36.37 17.76
C GLY A 357 -5.19 -36.28 17.34
N GLY A 358 -5.59 -37.03 16.31
CA GLY A 358 -6.98 -37.15 15.86
C GLY A 358 -7.51 -35.90 15.17
N GLY A 359 -6.74 -35.35 14.24
CA GLY A 359 -7.11 -34.14 13.49
C GLY A 359 -6.90 -32.82 14.24
N ARG A 360 -6.26 -32.83 15.42
CA ARG A 360 -5.92 -31.60 16.16
C ARG A 360 -4.78 -30.85 15.48
N TYR A 361 -4.86 -29.52 15.48
CA TYR A 361 -3.80 -28.69 14.93
C TYR A 361 -3.70 -27.31 15.59
N SER A 362 -2.55 -26.66 15.38
CA SER A 362 -2.20 -25.33 15.87
C SER A 362 -1.43 -24.58 14.79
N HIS A 363 -1.83 -23.34 14.51
CA HIS A 363 -1.06 -22.41 13.69
C HIS A 363 -0.25 -21.52 14.62
N TRP A 364 1.05 -21.81 14.74
CA TRP A 364 1.92 -21.21 15.76
C TRP A 364 3.21 -20.70 15.13
N ASN A 365 3.48 -19.41 15.31
CA ASN A 365 4.61 -18.73 14.69
C ASN A 365 4.62 -18.95 13.17
N ASN A 366 5.69 -19.51 12.60
CA ASN A 366 5.81 -19.74 11.15
C ASN A 366 5.38 -21.14 10.71
N HIS A 367 4.66 -21.89 11.55
CA HIS A 367 4.33 -23.29 11.26
C HIS A 367 2.90 -23.65 11.59
N ILE A 368 2.39 -24.66 10.89
CA ILE A 368 1.22 -25.43 11.29
C ILE A 368 1.72 -26.73 11.89
N LEU A 369 1.39 -26.97 13.16
CA LEU A 369 1.58 -28.26 13.81
C LEU A 369 0.25 -29.01 13.79
N PHE A 370 0.18 -30.22 13.24
CA PHE A 370 -1.05 -30.98 13.11
C PHE A 370 -0.85 -32.49 13.26
N ALA A 371 -1.93 -33.20 13.60
CA ALA A 371 -2.04 -34.64 13.46
C ALA A 371 -3.14 -34.96 12.44
N THR A 372 -2.97 -36.04 11.67
CA THR A 372 -4.00 -36.52 10.74
C THR A 372 -5.20 -37.07 11.50
N SER A 373 -6.34 -37.25 10.81
CA SER A 373 -7.61 -37.63 11.46
C SER A 373 -7.55 -38.98 12.21
N ASP A 374 -6.69 -39.89 11.77
CA ASP A 374 -6.46 -41.23 12.33
C ASP A 374 -5.01 -41.47 12.80
N ASN A 375 -4.22 -40.41 12.92
CA ASN A 375 -2.81 -40.42 13.32
C ASN A 375 -1.85 -41.18 12.37
N SER A 376 -2.28 -41.51 11.15
CA SER A 376 -1.40 -42.04 10.11
C SER A 376 -0.42 -40.98 9.58
N ASP A 377 0.71 -41.41 9.00
CA ASP A 377 1.74 -40.49 8.50
C ASP A 377 1.24 -39.72 7.24
N PRO A 378 1.17 -38.37 7.28
CA PRO A 378 0.68 -37.58 6.16
C PRO A 378 1.58 -37.65 4.91
N ASN A 379 2.81 -38.14 5.03
CA ASN A 379 3.72 -38.33 3.89
C ASN A 379 3.46 -39.63 3.12
N THR A 380 2.78 -40.60 3.73
CA THR A 380 2.60 -41.95 3.13
C THR A 380 1.15 -42.42 3.09
N ASN A 381 0.24 -41.75 3.79
CA ASN A 381 -1.16 -42.16 3.85
C ASN A 381 -2.00 -41.82 2.61
N GLY A 382 -1.40 -41.17 1.60
CA GLY A 382 -2.03 -40.90 0.31
C GLY A 382 -3.15 -39.84 0.34
N ARG A 383 -3.30 -39.09 1.44
CA ARG A 383 -4.31 -38.04 1.58
C ARG A 383 -3.76 -36.68 1.17
N THR A 384 -4.65 -35.77 0.79
CA THR A 384 -4.30 -34.38 0.49
C THR A 384 -4.59 -33.49 1.68
N TYR A 385 -3.69 -32.54 1.94
CA TYR A 385 -3.85 -31.55 3.01
C TYR A 385 -3.84 -30.16 2.42
N SER A 386 -4.69 -29.30 2.94
CA SER A 386 -4.85 -27.94 2.42
C SER A 386 -5.36 -27.03 3.51
N ILE A 387 -5.04 -25.75 3.43
CA ILE A 387 -5.49 -24.75 4.39
C ILE A 387 -6.44 -23.77 3.74
N TYR A 388 -7.34 -23.19 4.53
CA TYR A 388 -8.09 -21.99 4.20
C TYR A 388 -8.13 -21.01 5.37
N LEU A 389 -8.32 -19.72 5.08
CA LEU A 389 -8.50 -18.69 6.11
C LEU A 389 -9.99 -18.36 6.23
N ASP A 390 -10.56 -18.60 7.40
CA ASP A 390 -11.91 -18.17 7.79
C ASP A 390 -11.93 -16.63 7.92
N ARG A 391 -13.08 -15.98 7.66
CA ARG A 391 -13.15 -14.50 7.65
C ARG A 391 -12.98 -13.86 9.02
#